data_AF-A0A968NS69-F1
#
_entry.id   AF-A0A968NS69-F1
#
_cell.length_a   1.000
_cell.length_b   1.000
_cell.length_c   1.000
_cell.angle_alpha   90.00
_cell.angle_beta   90.00
_cell.angle_gamma   90.00
#
_symmetry.space_group_name_H-M   'P 1'
#
loop_
_entity.id
_entity.type
_entity.pdbx_description
1 polymer ?
#
loop_
_entity_poly.entity_id
_entity_poly.type
_entity_poly.pdbx_seq_one_letter_code
_entity_poly.pdbx_strand_id
1 'polypeptide(L)'
;YLVRVKNLREGAELIERIAPEHVSLVCQGAAALAGKLRNSGCIFVGEHSPVAAGDYAAGPSHTLPTGGAGKSFGGLRLEHVFRRTSVVQYERASLAKIRSTVETLAGVEGMGAHRASVAIRFADKAARHKGRK
;
A
#
# COMPACT_ATOMS: atom_id res chain seq x y z
N TYR A 1 30.99 1.54 6.96
CA TYR A 1 31.32 1.38 8.40
C TYR A 1 31.16 -0.09 8.77
N LEU A 2 31.76 -0.52 9.89
CA LEU A 2 31.56 -1.86 10.45
C LEU A 2 30.86 -1.71 11.82
N VAL A 3 29.83 -2.50 12.08
CA VAL A 3 29.08 -2.48 13.35
C VAL A 3 29.18 -3.85 14.02
N ARG A 4 29.68 -3.87 15.24
CA ARG A 4 29.65 -5.08 16.09
C ARG A 4 28.38 -5.05 16.94
N VAL A 5 27.57 -6.10 16.83
CA VAL A 5 26.36 -6.32 17.62
C VAL A 5 26.56 -7.48 18.59
N LYS A 6 25.77 -7.56 19.65
CA LYS A 6 25.87 -8.62 20.67
C LYS A 6 25.34 -9.96 20.18
N ASN A 7 24.32 -9.93 19.32
CA ASN A 7 23.65 -11.12 18.79
C ASN A 7 22.86 -10.78 17.52
N LEU A 8 22.33 -11.81 16.85
CA LEU A 8 21.57 -11.67 15.60
C LEU A 8 20.27 -10.86 15.74
N ARG A 9 19.67 -10.84 16.94
CA ARG A 9 18.46 -10.04 17.17
C ARG A 9 18.77 -8.54 17.06
N GLU A 10 19.83 -8.08 17.71
CA GLU A 10 20.28 -6.69 17.60
C GLU A 10 20.72 -6.35 16.16
N GLY A 11 21.33 -7.31 15.45
CA GLY A 11 21.63 -7.18 14.03
C GLY A 11 20.38 -6.97 13.16
N ALA A 12 19.31 -7.74 13.41
CA ALA A 12 18.04 -7.57 12.71
C ALA A 12 17.38 -6.22 13.03
N GLU A 13 17.36 -5.82 14.29
CA GLU A 13 16.83 -4.51 14.71
C GLU A 13 17.59 -3.35 14.02
N LEU A 14 18.90 -3.51 13.83
CA LEU A 14 19.71 -2.56 13.09
C LEU A 14 19.37 -2.54 11.59
N ILE A 15 19.22 -3.71 10.96
CA ILE A 15 18.80 -3.83 9.54
C ILE A 15 17.44 -3.15 9.35
N GLU A 16 16.46 -3.44 10.21
CA GLU A 16 15.12 -2.82 10.18
C GLU A 16 15.18 -1.30 10.30
N ARG A 17 16.11 -0.77 11.09
CA ARG A 17 16.29 0.67 11.27
C ARG A 17 16.98 1.34 10.09
N ILE A 18 17.98 0.68 9.50
CA ILE A 18 18.71 1.16 8.31
C ILE A 18 17.80 1.12 7.09
N ALA A 19 16.98 0.08 6.98
CA ALA A 19 16.15 -0.23 5.82
C ALA A 19 16.94 -0.25 4.50
N PRO A 20 17.94 -1.13 4.38
CA PRO A 20 18.85 -1.12 3.25
C PRO A 20 18.18 -1.56 1.95
N GLU A 21 18.79 -1.17 0.84
CA GLU A 21 18.41 -1.63 -0.50
C GLU A 21 18.56 -3.16 -0.61
N HIS A 22 19.73 -3.68 -0.24
CA HIS A 22 20.06 -5.11 -0.23
C HIS A 22 20.48 -5.58 1.16
N VAL A 23 20.07 -6.79 1.55
CA VAL A 23 20.54 -7.48 2.77
C VAL A 23 21.12 -8.85 2.39
N SER A 24 22.35 -9.14 2.79
CA SER A 24 22.93 -10.50 2.69
C SER A 24 23.03 -11.13 4.08
N LEU A 25 22.36 -12.28 4.26
CA LEU A 25 22.36 -13.03 5.52
C LEU A 25 23.22 -14.28 5.37
N VAL A 26 24.44 -14.20 5.89
CA VAL A 26 25.42 -15.30 5.92
C VAL A 26 25.68 -15.69 7.37
N CYS A 27 24.75 -16.46 7.94
CA CYS A 27 24.81 -16.93 9.32
C CYS A 27 23.97 -18.19 9.53
N GLN A 28 24.16 -18.87 10.65
CA GLN A 28 23.25 -19.95 11.05
C GLN A 28 21.83 -19.40 11.26
N GLY A 29 20.81 -20.13 10.79
CA GLY A 29 19.41 -19.71 10.89
C GLY A 29 19.01 -18.56 9.98
N ALA A 30 19.79 -18.25 8.93
CA ALA A 30 19.54 -17.12 8.02
C ALA A 30 18.12 -17.09 7.43
N ALA A 31 17.56 -18.24 7.04
CA ALA A 31 16.19 -18.32 6.52
C ALA A 31 15.13 -17.89 7.55
N ALA A 32 15.29 -18.31 8.81
CA ALA A 32 14.38 -17.92 9.89
C ALA A 32 14.54 -16.43 10.25
N LEU A 33 15.75 -15.88 10.10
CA LEU A 33 16.00 -14.45 10.27
C LEU A 33 15.39 -13.62 9.14
N ALA A 34 15.54 -14.06 7.89
CA ALA A 34 14.97 -13.43 6.70
C ALA A 34 13.45 -13.26 6.84
N GLY A 35 12.75 -14.29 7.31
CA GLY A 35 11.30 -14.25 7.53
C GLY A 35 10.82 -13.26 8.60
N LYS A 36 11.73 -12.67 9.38
CA LYS A 36 11.43 -11.64 10.39
C LYS A 36 11.70 -10.22 9.89
N LEU A 37 12.46 -10.07 8.80
CA LEU A 37 12.79 -8.76 8.23
C LEU A 37 11.62 -8.25 7.37
N ARG A 38 11.37 -6.95 7.45
CA ARG A 38 10.28 -6.24 6.79
C ARG A 38 10.78 -5.06 5.97
N ASN A 39 11.86 -4.41 6.41
CA ASN A 39 12.33 -3.17 5.81
C ASN A 39 13.61 -3.41 5.00
N SER A 40 13.47 -3.92 3.78
CA SER A 40 14.57 -4.07 2.83
C SER A 40 14.05 -4.19 1.40
N GLY A 41 14.84 -3.79 0.40
CA GLY A 41 14.49 -3.99 -1.00
C GLY A 41 14.56 -5.48 -1.42
N CYS A 42 15.65 -6.15 -1.11
CA CYS A 42 15.84 -7.59 -1.36
C CYS A 42 16.68 -8.25 -0.27
N ILE A 43 16.36 -9.51 0.07
CA ILE A 43 17.06 -10.31 1.07
C ILE A 43 17.69 -11.53 0.39
N PHE A 44 19.00 -11.63 0.48
CA PHE A 44 19.80 -12.75 0.01
C PHE A 44 20.14 -13.68 1.17
N VAL A 45 19.84 -14.97 1.04
CA VAL A 45 19.92 -15.94 2.13
C VAL A 45 20.96 -17.01 1.81
N GLY A 46 21.97 -17.14 2.68
CA GLY A 46 23.00 -18.17 2.58
C GLY A 46 24.22 -17.78 1.74
N GLU A 47 25.27 -18.60 1.84
CA GLU A 47 26.59 -18.35 1.25
C GLU A 47 26.60 -18.34 -0.30
N HIS A 48 25.64 -19.03 -0.92
CA HIS A 48 25.55 -19.17 -2.37
C HIS A 48 24.55 -18.20 -3.03
N SER A 49 24.09 -17.18 -2.30
CA SER A 49 23.14 -16.16 -2.78
C SER A 49 23.83 -14.79 -2.89
N PRO A 50 24.79 -14.59 -3.81
CA PRO A 50 25.43 -13.29 -3.96
C PRO A 50 24.45 -12.26 -4.52
N VAL A 51 24.60 -11.01 -4.09
CA VAL A 51 23.77 -9.87 -4.58
C VAL A 51 23.77 -9.79 -6.11
N ALA A 52 24.93 -10.02 -6.74
CA ALA A 52 25.08 -10.01 -8.19
C ALA A 52 24.15 -11.00 -8.91
N ALA A 53 23.86 -12.17 -8.32
CA ALA A 53 22.89 -13.09 -8.94
C ALA A 53 21.49 -12.46 -8.99
N GLY A 54 21.10 -11.72 -7.93
CA GLY A 54 19.87 -10.93 -7.88
C GLY A 54 19.84 -9.82 -8.92
N ASP A 55 20.94 -9.11 -9.07
CA ASP A 55 21.03 -7.96 -9.96
C ASP A 55 20.90 -8.33 -11.45
N TYR A 56 21.26 -9.56 -11.81
CA TYR A 56 21.36 -9.96 -13.22
C TYR A 56 20.40 -11.06 -13.66
N ALA A 57 20.14 -12.08 -12.82
CA ALA A 57 19.56 -13.33 -13.33
C ALA A 57 18.55 -14.03 -12.41
N ALA A 58 18.45 -13.67 -11.12
CA ALA A 58 17.58 -14.37 -10.19
C ALA A 58 16.08 -14.16 -10.47
N GLY A 59 15.72 -13.07 -11.17
CA GLY A 59 14.35 -12.76 -11.59
C GLY A 59 13.72 -11.51 -10.97
N PRO A 60 13.84 -11.25 -9.64
CA PRO A 60 13.33 -10.01 -9.05
C PRO A 60 13.96 -8.76 -9.67
N SER A 61 13.23 -7.65 -9.69
CA SER A 61 13.80 -6.38 -10.16
C SER A 61 14.88 -5.88 -9.19
N HIS A 62 16.01 -5.44 -9.73
CA HIS A 62 17.04 -4.74 -8.97
C HIS A 62 16.78 -3.23 -8.80
N THR A 63 15.64 -2.73 -9.29
CA THR A 63 15.22 -1.34 -9.03
C THR A 63 14.59 -1.29 -7.65
N LEU A 64 15.41 -1.01 -6.65
CA LEU A 64 15.07 -1.14 -5.23
C LEU A 64 15.08 0.22 -4.51
N PRO A 65 14.37 0.32 -3.37
CA PRO A 65 14.36 1.54 -2.56
C PRO A 65 15.70 1.78 -1.87
N THR A 66 16.27 2.98 -2.03
CA THR A 66 17.54 3.40 -1.44
C THR A 66 17.35 4.41 -0.30
N GLY A 67 18.42 4.76 0.43
CA GLY A 67 18.37 5.83 1.43
C GLY A 67 17.42 5.59 2.62
N GLY A 68 17.10 4.32 2.93
CA GLY A 68 16.15 3.95 3.98
C GLY A 68 14.69 3.90 3.53
N ALA A 69 14.42 4.12 2.23
CA ALA A 69 13.07 4.07 1.67
C ALA A 69 12.40 2.69 1.75
N GLY A 70 13.15 1.63 2.08
CA GLY A 70 12.61 0.28 2.31
C GLY A 70 11.58 0.19 3.44
N LYS A 71 11.43 1.24 4.27
CA LYS A 71 10.35 1.36 5.27
C LYS A 71 8.98 1.66 4.68
N SER A 72 8.94 2.21 3.46
CA SER A 72 7.72 2.74 2.86
C SER A 72 7.47 2.19 1.45
N PHE A 73 8.53 1.75 0.77
CA PHE A 73 8.47 1.30 -0.62
C PHE A 73 9.05 -0.10 -0.75
N GLY A 74 8.46 -0.88 -1.65
CA GLY A 74 9.09 -2.11 -2.17
C GLY A 74 9.91 -1.82 -3.43
N GLY A 75 10.63 -2.84 -3.91
CA GLY A 75 11.24 -2.80 -5.24
C GLY A 75 10.21 -2.67 -6.36
N LEU A 76 10.67 -2.36 -7.57
CA LEU A 76 9.82 -2.28 -8.76
C LEU A 76 9.09 -3.62 -8.99
N ARG A 77 7.77 -3.54 -9.19
CA ARG A 77 6.90 -4.68 -9.46
C ARG A 77 5.95 -4.37 -10.60
N LEU A 78 5.29 -5.39 -11.10
CA LEU A 78 4.34 -5.29 -12.18
C LEU A 78 3.18 -4.33 -11.85
N GLU A 79 2.75 -4.25 -10.59
CA GLU A 79 1.68 -3.33 -10.17
C GLU A 79 2.05 -1.85 -10.37
N HIS A 80 3.34 -1.52 -10.40
CA HIS A 80 3.79 -0.14 -10.62
C HIS A 80 3.64 0.33 -12.08
N VAL A 81 3.48 -0.59 -13.04
CA VAL A 81 3.23 -0.25 -14.45
C VAL A 81 1.75 -0.29 -14.83
N PHE A 82 0.89 -0.69 -13.89
CA PHE A 82 -0.56 -0.70 -14.10
C PHE A 82 -1.24 0.48 -13.40
N ARG A 83 -2.38 0.91 -13.97
CA ARG A 83 -3.30 1.85 -13.32
C ARG A 83 -4.55 1.12 -12.87
N ARG A 84 -4.87 1.20 -11.58
CA ARG A 84 -6.12 0.66 -11.03
C ARG A 84 -7.22 1.72 -11.06
N THR A 85 -8.35 1.40 -11.71
CA THR A 85 -9.57 2.23 -11.70
C THR A 85 -10.71 1.48 -11.04
N SER A 86 -11.31 2.05 -10.00
CA SER A 86 -12.53 1.50 -9.39
C SER A 86 -13.76 1.99 -10.15
N VAL A 87 -14.62 1.08 -10.56
CA VAL A 87 -15.92 1.38 -11.17
C VAL A 87 -17.01 1.01 -10.16
N VAL A 88 -17.88 1.96 -9.84
CA VAL A 88 -18.97 1.78 -8.86
C VAL A 88 -20.29 2.12 -9.53
N GLN A 89 -21.23 1.18 -9.50
CA GLN A 89 -22.58 1.36 -10.01
C GLN A 89 -23.59 1.07 -8.91
N TYR A 90 -24.56 1.98 -8.76
CA TYR A 90 -25.66 1.83 -7.81
C TYR A 90 -26.98 1.71 -8.55
N GLU A 91 -27.77 0.72 -8.14
CA GLU A 91 -29.22 0.77 -8.32
C GLU A 91 -29.85 1.70 -7.29
N ARG A 92 -31.03 2.25 -7.60
CA ARG A 92 -31.76 3.13 -6.68
C ARG A 92 -32.05 2.46 -5.34
N ALA A 93 -32.41 1.17 -5.35
CA ALA A 93 -32.69 0.40 -4.13
C ALA A 93 -31.43 0.25 -3.26
N SER A 94 -30.28 -0.04 -3.86
CA SER A 94 -29.00 -0.13 -3.16
C SER A 94 -28.56 1.21 -2.60
N LEU A 95 -28.76 2.31 -3.34
CA LEU A 95 -28.45 3.66 -2.84
C LEU A 95 -29.37 4.04 -1.67
N ALA A 96 -30.64 3.61 -1.70
CA ALA A 96 -31.58 3.88 -0.62
C ALA A 96 -31.11 3.30 0.72
N LYS A 97 -30.47 2.11 0.69
CA LYS A 97 -29.94 1.44 1.90
C LYS A 97 -28.83 2.23 2.60
N ILE A 98 -28.04 3.00 1.85
CA ILE A 98 -26.91 3.80 2.40
C ILE A 98 -27.22 5.29 2.48
N ARG A 99 -28.40 5.72 2.03
CA ARG A 99 -28.77 7.13 1.90
C ARG A 99 -28.60 7.88 3.21
N SER A 100 -29.19 7.37 4.30
CA SER A 100 -29.14 8.03 5.61
C SER A 100 -27.70 8.19 6.10
N THR A 101 -26.86 7.16 5.92
CA THR A 101 -25.43 7.20 6.25
C THR A 101 -24.72 8.31 5.49
N VAL A 102 -24.87 8.36 4.16
CA VAL A 102 -24.19 9.38 3.34
C VAL A 102 -24.68 10.78 3.65
N GLU A 103 -26.00 10.99 3.80
CA GLU A 103 -26.53 12.31 4.13
C GLU A 103 -26.12 12.78 5.53
N THR A 104 -26.00 11.88 6.50
CA THR A 104 -25.56 12.19 7.86
C THR A 104 -24.09 12.55 7.89
N LEU A 105 -23.21 11.74 7.29
CA LEU A 105 -21.78 12.02 7.23
C LEU A 105 -21.51 13.33 6.48
N ALA A 106 -22.12 13.52 5.31
CA ALA A 106 -21.99 14.76 4.56
C ALA A 106 -22.54 15.98 5.32
N GLY A 107 -23.53 15.79 6.20
CA GLY A 107 -24.03 16.83 7.09
C GLY A 107 -23.02 17.22 8.17
N VAL A 108 -22.42 16.24 8.84
CA VAL A 108 -21.39 16.45 9.88
C VAL A 108 -20.13 17.11 9.28
N GLU A 109 -19.75 16.73 8.06
CA GLU A 109 -18.60 17.29 7.34
C GLU A 109 -18.88 18.68 6.73
N GLY A 110 -20.11 19.20 6.82
CA GLY A 110 -20.51 20.48 6.20
C GLY A 110 -20.58 20.42 4.66
N MET A 111 -20.57 19.23 4.06
CA MET A 111 -20.59 19.02 2.62
C MET A 111 -22.01 19.02 2.04
N GLY A 112 -22.69 20.17 2.08
CA GLY A 112 -24.09 20.31 1.65
C GLY A 112 -24.36 19.81 0.21
N ALA A 113 -23.43 20.07 -0.72
CA ALA A 113 -23.57 19.60 -2.12
C ALA A 113 -23.50 18.07 -2.24
N HIS A 114 -22.68 17.39 -1.43
CA HIS A 114 -22.58 15.93 -1.44
C HIS A 114 -23.89 15.31 -0.94
N ARG A 115 -24.41 15.82 0.18
CA ARG A 115 -25.73 15.44 0.71
C ARG A 115 -26.84 15.64 -0.32
N ALA A 116 -26.90 16.83 -0.93
CA ALA A 116 -27.92 17.18 -1.92
C ALA A 116 -27.85 16.26 -3.15
N SER A 117 -26.65 15.85 -3.57
CA SER A 117 -26.47 14.93 -4.69
C SER A 117 -27.17 13.59 -4.46
N VAL A 118 -27.17 13.07 -3.23
CA VAL A 118 -27.91 11.84 -2.89
C VAL A 118 -29.40 12.14 -2.76
N ALA A 119 -29.77 13.16 -2.00
CA ALA A 119 -31.17 13.50 -1.70
C ALA A 119 -32.02 13.73 -2.97
N ILE A 120 -31.48 14.41 -3.98
CA ILE A 120 -32.22 14.75 -5.22
C ILE A 120 -32.62 13.51 -6.05
N ARG A 121 -31.98 12.35 -5.84
CA ARG A 121 -32.32 11.07 -6.50
C ARG A 121 -33.55 10.41 -5.85
N PHE A 122 -33.96 10.90 -4.68
CA PHE A 122 -35.13 10.44 -3.94
C PHE A 122 -36.25 11.48 -3.82
N ALA A 123 -36.04 12.70 -4.31
CA ALA A 123 -37.09 13.72 -4.39
C ALA A 123 -38.15 13.36 -5.45
N ASP A 124 -39.42 13.67 -5.18
CA ASP A 124 -40.55 13.35 -6.05
C ASP A 124 -40.49 14.09 -7.41
N LYS A 125 -40.85 13.38 -8.49
CA LYS A 125 -40.88 13.94 -9.86
C LYS A 125 -41.85 15.13 -10.02
N ALA A 126 -42.87 15.25 -9.16
CA ALA A 126 -43.89 16.30 -9.24
C ALA A 126 -43.35 17.73 -9.05
N ALA A 127 -42.21 17.90 -8.38
CA ALA A 127 -41.58 19.20 -8.18
C ALA A 127 -40.79 19.71 -9.41
N ARG A 128 -40.43 18.81 -10.36
CA ARG A 128 -39.56 19.18 -11.50
C ARG A 128 -40.30 19.89 -12.65
N HIS A 129 -41.63 19.92 -12.66
CA HIS A 129 -42.43 20.48 -13.76
C HIS A 129 -43.14 21.82 -13.43
N LYS A 130 -43.10 22.30 -12.18
CA LYS A 130 -43.80 23.53 -11.76
C LYS A 130 -42.99 24.83 -11.95
N GLY A 131 -41.78 24.78 -12.50
CA GLY A 131 -40.89 25.95 -12.66
C GLY A 131 -40.61 26.39 -14.09
N ARG A 132 -41.35 25.88 -15.08
CA ARG A 132 -41.26 26.34 -16.48
C ARG A 132 -42.67 26.65 -17.00
N LYS A 133 -43.19 27.81 -16.61
CA LYS A 133 -44.13 28.61 -17.38
C LYS A 133 -43.77 30.06 -17.19
#